data_AF-A0A554J5E3-F1
#
_entry.id   AF-A0A554J5E3-F1
#
_cell.length_a   1.000
_cell.length_b   1.000
_cell.length_c   1.000
_cell.angle_alpha   90.00
_cell.angle_beta   90.00
_cell.angle_gamma   90.00
#
_symmetry.space_group_name_H-M   'P 1'
#
loop_
_entity.id
_entity.type
_entity.pdbx_description
1 polymer ?
#
loop_
_entity_poly.entity_id
_entity_poly.type
_entity_poly.pdbx_seq_one_letter_code
_entity_poly.pdbx_strand_id
1 'polypeptide(L)'
;MKRGAHIDRPLALIIAILVVGGCMIFASAAFGLLARGATHMSSVVFSHLVLGVGLGLVALVIGTTLDYRIWKKYAPHLFVLALVATALVFVPQIGFSHGGGTRWLHIAGISLQPSEGLKLAAVIAAAAYFSLIKTKVSTFTYGFGGFLAILSLPVLLLLLQPDTGTLGIIAISVTAVFFAAGASWKQIGATILIG
;
A
#
# COMPACT_ATOMS: atom_id res chain seq x y z
N MET A 1 -26.10 0.04 16.46
CA MET A 1 -26.05 -1.28 17.13
C MET A 1 -24.71 -1.93 16.78
N LYS A 2 -23.70 -1.82 17.66
CA LYS A 2 -22.38 -2.41 17.46
C LYS A 2 -22.53 -3.93 17.60
N ARG A 3 -22.65 -4.66 16.47
CA ARG A 3 -22.45 -6.11 16.46
C ARG A 3 -21.05 -6.36 17.03
N GLY A 4 -20.95 -7.20 18.07
CA GLY A 4 -19.66 -7.60 18.62
C GLY A 4 -18.76 -8.04 17.48
N ALA A 5 -17.55 -7.49 17.43
CA ALA A 5 -16.58 -7.86 16.40
C ALA A 5 -16.29 -9.36 16.56
N HIS A 6 -16.93 -10.18 15.73
CA HIS A 6 -16.54 -11.57 15.59
C HIS A 6 -15.16 -11.55 14.93
N ILE A 7 -14.12 -11.57 15.76
CA ILE A 7 -12.75 -11.69 15.29
C ILE A 7 -12.62 -13.05 14.63
N ASP A 8 -12.28 -13.03 13.35
CA ASP A 8 -11.92 -14.21 12.60
C ASP A 8 -10.63 -14.79 13.20
N ARG A 9 -10.79 -15.79 14.06
CA ARG A 9 -9.69 -16.45 14.79
C ARG A 9 -8.64 -17.04 13.85
N PRO A 10 -8.98 -17.74 12.75
CA PRO A 10 -7.96 -18.20 11.81
C PRO A 10 -7.19 -17.05 11.16
N LEU A 11 -7.86 -15.96 10.77
CA LEU A 11 -7.16 -14.79 10.22
C LEU A 11 -6.21 -14.16 11.25
N ALA A 12 -6.66 -13.99 12.50
CA ALA A 12 -5.84 -13.45 13.58
C ALA A 12 -4.60 -14.33 13.86
N LEU A 13 -4.76 -15.66 13.82
CA LEU A 13 -3.66 -16.61 13.97
C LEU A 13 -2.66 -16.50 12.82
N ILE A 14 -3.14 -16.41 11.57
CA ILE A 14 -2.27 -16.24 10.40
C ILE A 14 -1.47 -14.93 10.51
N ILE A 15 -2.12 -13.83 10.88
CA ILE A 15 -1.44 -12.54 11.10
C ILE A 15 -0.36 -12.68 12.18
N ALA A 16 -0.67 -13.33 13.32
CA ALA A 16 0.30 -13.54 14.39
C ALA A 16 1.51 -14.36 13.91
N ILE A 17 1.29 -15.44 13.15
CA ILE A 17 2.36 -16.26 12.57
C ILE A 17 3.22 -15.44 11.61
N LEU A 18 2.60 -14.63 10.74
CA LEU A 18 3.32 -13.78 9.79
C LEU A 18 4.15 -12.70 10.49
N VAL A 19 3.63 -12.09 11.55
CA VAL A 19 4.38 -11.10 12.36
C VAL A 19 5.58 -11.76 13.04
N VAL A 20 5.37 -12.91 13.71
CA VAL A 20 6.47 -13.64 14.36
C VAL A 20 7.52 -14.09 13.34
N GLY A 21 7.10 -14.68 12.22
CA GLY A 21 8.00 -15.08 11.14
C GLY A 21 8.78 -13.92 10.55
N GLY A 22 8.12 -12.78 10.32
CA GLY A 22 8.77 -11.55 9.86
C GLY A 22 9.81 -11.03 10.86
N CYS A 23 9.49 -11.02 12.15
CA CYS A 23 10.44 -10.67 13.21
C CYS A 23 11.64 -11.62 13.25
N MET A 24 11.44 -12.94 13.05
CA MET A 24 12.54 -13.91 13.00
C MET A 24 13.46 -13.70 11.79
N ILE A 25 12.89 -13.47 10.61
CA ILE A 25 13.66 -13.18 9.38
C ILE A 25 14.48 -11.89 9.57
N PHE A 26 13.84 -10.85 10.11
CA PHE A 26 14.53 -9.59 10.38
C PHE A 26 15.64 -9.76 11.42
N ALA A 27 15.39 -10.49 12.51
CA ALA A 27 16.41 -10.80 13.52
C ALA A 27 17.61 -11.53 12.89
N SER A 28 17.37 -12.52 12.02
CA SER A 28 18.42 -13.21 11.27
C SER A 28 19.26 -12.26 10.42
N ALA A 29 18.62 -11.36 9.68
CA ALA A 29 19.32 -10.33 8.88
C ALA A 29 20.13 -9.35 9.77
N ALA A 30 19.57 -8.94 10.91
CA ALA A 30 20.23 -8.07 11.87
C ALA A 30 21.49 -8.75 12.47
N PHE A 31 21.42 -10.03 12.83
CA PHE A 31 22.58 -10.80 13.29
C PHE A 31 23.67 -10.89 12.22
N GLY A 32 23.31 -11.03 10.93
CA GLY A 32 24.25 -11.01 9.82
C GLY A 32 25.03 -9.69 9.68
N LEU A 33 24.40 -8.55 10.02
CA LEU A 33 25.06 -7.25 10.07
C LEU A 33 25.97 -7.11 11.29
N LEU A 34 25.58 -7.69 12.43
CA LEU A 34 26.41 -7.69 13.65
C LEU A 34 27.69 -8.52 13.48
N ALA A 35 27.60 -9.67 12.79
CA ALA A 35 28.75 -10.49 12.45
C ALA A 35 29.79 -9.74 11.58
N ARG A 36 29.39 -8.64 10.93
CA ARG A 36 30.26 -7.75 10.15
C ARG A 36 30.76 -6.51 10.92
N GLY A 37 30.53 -6.44 12.24
CA GLY A 37 31.08 -5.40 13.10
C GLY A 37 30.21 -4.14 13.28
N ALA A 38 28.93 -4.19 12.93
CA ALA A 38 28.03 -3.05 13.12
C ALA A 38 27.68 -2.83 14.62
N THR A 39 28.04 -1.67 15.17
CA THR A 39 27.89 -1.32 16.60
C THR A 39 26.47 -0.83 17.00
N HIS A 40 25.56 -0.66 16.04
CA HIS A 40 24.25 0.00 16.25
C HIS A 40 23.04 -0.94 16.30
N MET A 41 23.22 -2.26 16.43
CA MET A 41 22.13 -3.25 16.31
C MET A 41 20.96 -3.05 17.29
N SER A 42 21.22 -2.65 18.53
CA SER A 42 20.16 -2.41 19.52
C SER A 42 19.19 -1.31 19.07
N SER A 43 19.70 -0.23 18.48
CA SER A 43 18.89 0.89 17.98
C SER A 43 18.05 0.51 16.76
N VAL A 44 18.60 -0.32 15.85
CA VAL A 44 17.93 -0.73 14.61
C VAL A 44 16.83 -1.76 14.90
N VAL A 45 17.11 -2.75 15.74
CA VAL A 45 16.12 -3.75 16.17
C VAL A 45 15.02 -3.11 17.01
N PHE A 46 15.36 -2.20 17.92
CA PHE A 46 14.38 -1.46 18.72
C PHE A 46 13.48 -0.60 17.83
N SER A 47 14.06 0.15 16.89
CA SER A 47 13.29 0.97 15.96
C SER A 47 12.34 0.13 15.12
N HIS A 48 12.78 -1.02 14.59
CA HIS A 48 11.91 -1.89 13.79
C HIS A 48 10.79 -2.57 14.60
N LEU A 49 11.06 -3.01 15.84
CA LEU A 49 10.03 -3.61 16.69
C LEU A 49 9.03 -2.56 17.20
N VAL A 50 9.51 -1.43 17.69
CA VAL A 50 8.65 -0.39 18.28
C VAL A 50 7.93 0.40 17.19
N LEU A 51 8.64 0.89 16.17
CA LEU A 51 7.99 1.67 15.11
C LEU A 51 7.29 0.75 14.11
N GLY A 52 7.89 -0.36 13.69
CA GLY A 52 7.28 -1.25 12.70
C GLY A 52 6.09 -2.03 13.28
N VAL A 53 6.33 -2.91 14.25
CA VAL A 53 5.28 -3.75 14.84
C VAL A 53 4.32 -2.91 15.68
N GLY A 54 4.82 -1.97 16.48
CA GLY A 54 3.98 -1.10 17.30
C GLY A 54 3.03 -0.23 16.47
N LEU A 55 3.52 0.51 15.47
CA LEU A 55 2.63 1.31 14.62
C LEU A 55 1.71 0.41 13.77
N GLY A 56 2.18 -0.76 13.33
CA GLY A 56 1.36 -1.74 12.63
C GLY A 56 0.18 -2.26 13.47
N LEU A 57 0.41 -2.55 14.75
CA LEU A 57 -0.65 -2.95 15.69
C LEU A 57 -1.65 -1.82 15.94
N VAL A 58 -1.16 -0.58 16.10
CA VAL A 58 -2.03 0.60 16.22
C VAL A 58 -2.89 0.76 14.95
N ALA A 59 -2.29 0.62 13.77
CA ALA A 59 -3.01 0.68 12.50
C ALA A 59 -4.05 -0.45 12.37
N LEU A 60 -3.74 -1.67 12.84
CA LEU A 60 -4.68 -2.79 12.86
C LEU A 60 -5.89 -2.51 13.77
N VAL A 61 -5.67 -1.98 14.98
CA VAL A 61 -6.74 -1.62 15.91
C VAL A 61 -7.61 -0.50 15.33
N ILE A 62 -7.00 0.54 14.75
CA ILE A 62 -7.74 1.62 14.09
C ILE A 62 -8.56 1.06 12.91
N GLY A 63 -7.95 0.22 12.07
CA GLY A 63 -8.62 -0.38 10.92
C GLY A 63 -9.79 -1.29 11.27
N THR A 64 -9.70 -2.03 12.38
CA THR A 64 -10.78 -2.92 12.86
C THR A 64 -11.90 -2.18 13.60
N THR A 65 -11.62 -0.99 14.14
CA THR A 65 -12.61 -0.19 14.88
C THR A 65 -13.34 0.83 14.01
N LEU A 66 -12.75 1.29 12.91
CA LEU A 66 -13.37 2.22 11.97
C LEU A 66 -14.35 1.51 11.02
N ASP A 67 -15.52 2.11 10.84
CA ASP A 67 -16.49 1.65 9.84
C ASP A 67 -15.92 1.83 8.43
N TYR A 68 -16.00 0.79 7.59
CA TYR A 68 -15.58 0.82 6.18
C TYR A 68 -16.24 1.97 5.38
N ARG A 69 -17.40 2.47 5.81
CA ARG A 69 -18.05 3.64 5.21
C ARG A 69 -17.22 4.91 5.32
N ILE A 70 -16.43 5.04 6.39
CA ILE A 70 -15.49 6.15 6.59
C ILE A 70 -14.39 6.06 5.54
N TRP A 71 -13.81 4.87 5.36
CA TRP A 71 -12.80 4.61 4.33
C TRP A 71 -13.34 4.92 2.93
N LYS A 72 -14.56 4.50 2.61
CA LYS A 72 -15.21 4.83 1.33
C LYS A 72 -15.40 6.34 1.15
N LYS A 73 -15.82 7.07 2.19
CA LYS A 73 -16.04 8.53 2.13
C LYS A 73 -14.73 9.29 1.88
N TYR A 74 -13.65 8.88 2.53
CA TYR A 74 -12.35 9.57 2.45
C TYR A 74 -11.41 9.00 1.38
N ALA A 75 -11.79 7.91 0.70
CA ALA A 75 -11.01 7.26 -0.36
C ALA A 75 -10.33 8.22 -1.36
N PRO A 76 -11.03 9.19 -1.99
CA PRO A 76 -10.37 10.09 -2.94
C PRO A 76 -9.34 11.01 -2.26
N HIS A 77 -9.61 11.44 -1.03
CA HIS A 77 -8.68 12.28 -0.25
C HIS A 77 -7.42 11.50 0.14
N LEU A 78 -7.59 10.24 0.59
CA LEU A 78 -6.48 9.34 0.90
C LEU A 78 -5.61 9.06 -0.32
N PHE A 79 -6.23 8.89 -1.48
CA PHE A 79 -5.52 8.63 -2.73
C PHE A 79 -4.71 9.83 -3.20
N VAL A 80 -5.30 11.03 -3.19
CA VAL A 80 -4.57 12.27 -3.53
C VAL A 80 -3.44 12.53 -2.53
N LEU A 81 -3.70 12.36 -1.23
CA LEU A 81 -2.68 12.53 -0.20
C LEU A 81 -1.52 11.54 -0.39
N ALA A 82 -1.82 10.27 -0.71
CA ALA A 82 -0.79 9.28 -0.98
C ALA A 82 0.01 9.60 -2.25
N LEU A 83 -0.65 10.04 -3.33
CA LEU A 83 0.04 10.48 -4.56
C LEU A 83 0.97 11.65 -4.29
N VAL A 84 0.50 12.66 -3.56
CA VAL A 84 1.32 13.82 -3.19
C VAL A 84 2.49 13.39 -2.32
N ALA A 85 2.25 12.56 -1.30
CA ALA A 85 3.31 12.04 -0.45
C ALA A 85 4.36 11.24 -1.23
N THR A 86 3.94 10.43 -2.21
CA THR A 86 4.86 9.73 -3.11
C THR A 86 5.61 10.70 -4.02
N ALA A 87 4.97 11.75 -4.52
CA ALA A 87 5.63 12.77 -5.35
C ALA A 87 6.65 13.62 -4.58
N LEU A 88 6.46 13.83 -3.27
CA LEU A 88 7.40 14.56 -2.42
C LEU A 88 8.80 13.93 -2.38
N VAL A 89 8.93 12.66 -2.76
CA VAL A 89 10.22 11.98 -2.87
C VAL A 89 11.15 12.64 -3.91
N PHE A 90 10.60 13.37 -4.88
CA PHE A 90 11.40 14.14 -5.84
C PHE A 90 11.91 15.48 -5.29
N VAL A 91 11.48 15.90 -4.10
CA VAL A 91 11.98 17.13 -3.47
C VAL A 91 13.37 16.86 -2.89
N PRO A 92 14.44 17.53 -3.39
CA PRO A 92 15.83 17.19 -3.05
C PRO A 92 16.19 17.29 -1.57
N GLN A 93 15.43 18.07 -0.79
CA GLN A 93 15.66 18.30 0.63
C GLN A 93 15.00 17.25 1.54
N ILE A 94 14.06 16.47 1.02
CA ILE A 94 13.23 15.52 1.80
C ILE A 94 13.40 14.09 1.27
N GLY A 95 13.53 13.95 -0.05
CA GLY A 95 13.77 12.69 -0.74
C GLY A 95 15.16 12.16 -0.46
N PHE A 96 15.23 10.88 -0.10
CA PHE A 96 16.48 10.15 0.10
C PHE A 96 16.66 9.11 -1.00
N SER A 97 17.83 9.15 -1.64
CA SER A 97 18.25 8.21 -2.66
C SER A 97 19.01 7.05 -2.04
N HIS A 98 18.53 5.82 -2.25
CA HIS A 98 19.27 4.61 -1.87
C HIS A 98 19.13 3.56 -2.97
N GLY A 99 20.23 2.87 -3.32
CA GLY A 99 20.20 1.80 -4.33
C GLY A 99 19.80 2.25 -5.75
N GLY A 100 20.12 3.49 -6.14
CA GLY A 100 19.89 3.99 -7.49
C GLY A 100 18.52 4.64 -7.76
N GLY A 101 17.68 4.83 -6.74
CA GLY A 101 16.41 5.55 -6.87
C GLY A 101 16.02 6.35 -5.62
N THR A 102 15.30 7.45 -5.82
CA THR A 102 14.64 8.22 -4.75
C THR A 102 13.29 7.56 -4.45
N ARG A 103 13.19 6.85 -3.32
CA ARG A 103 11.95 6.14 -2.91
C ARG A 103 11.52 6.41 -1.47
N TRP A 104 12.40 7.00 -0.67
CA TRP A 104 12.22 7.17 0.77
C TRP A 104 12.15 8.65 1.12
N LEU A 105 11.29 8.99 2.07
CA LEU A 105 11.30 10.29 2.74
C LEU A 105 12.00 10.13 4.09
N HIS A 106 13.00 10.95 4.35
CA HIS A 106 13.62 11.04 5.67
C HIS A 106 13.08 12.27 6.39
N ILE A 107 12.23 12.05 7.39
CA ILE A 107 11.61 13.13 8.16
C ILE A 107 11.88 12.87 9.63
N ALA A 108 12.51 13.82 10.31
CA ALA A 108 12.76 13.78 11.76
C ALA A 108 13.41 12.47 12.27
N GLY A 109 14.34 11.89 11.50
CA GLY A 109 15.02 10.64 11.86
C GLY A 109 14.25 9.35 11.56
N ILE A 110 13.06 9.45 10.95
CA ILE A 110 12.26 8.31 10.50
C ILE A 110 12.30 8.24 8.97
N SER A 111 12.56 7.05 8.45
CA SER A 111 12.44 6.74 7.02
C SER A 111 11.05 6.19 6.74
N LEU A 112 10.29 6.88 5.89
CA LEU A 112 8.97 6.45 5.45
C LEU A 112 8.98 6.23 3.95
N GLN A 113 8.43 5.10 3.51
CA GLN A 113 8.23 4.80 2.09
C GLN A 113 6.78 5.15 1.71
N PRO A 114 6.53 6.27 0.99
CA PRO A 114 5.16 6.71 0.74
C PRO A 114 4.39 5.76 -0.18
N SER A 115 5.11 5.01 -1.02
CA SER A 115 4.51 4.05 -1.95
C SER A 115 3.80 2.88 -1.24
N GLU A 116 4.12 2.60 0.03
CA GLU A 116 3.36 1.68 0.89
C GLU A 116 1.93 2.20 1.13
N GLY A 117 1.80 3.48 1.46
CA GLY A 117 0.50 4.14 1.61
C GLY A 117 -0.26 4.23 0.29
N LEU A 118 0.46 4.48 -0.82
CA LEU A 118 -0.14 4.54 -2.16
C LEU A 118 -0.78 3.22 -2.59
N LYS A 119 -0.19 2.07 -2.26
CA LYS A 119 -0.78 0.73 -2.52
C LYS A 119 -2.17 0.61 -1.89
N LEU A 120 -2.27 0.89 -0.59
CA LEU A 120 -3.53 0.81 0.14
C LEU A 120 -4.55 1.83 -0.38
N ALA A 121 -4.10 3.08 -0.58
CA ALA A 121 -4.99 4.15 -1.04
C ALA A 121 -5.54 3.88 -2.45
N ALA A 122 -4.75 3.32 -3.36
CA ALA A 122 -5.19 2.95 -4.71
C ALA A 122 -6.29 1.87 -4.68
N VAL A 123 -6.12 0.83 -3.86
CA VAL A 123 -7.13 -0.22 -3.69
C VAL A 123 -8.42 0.33 -3.11
N ILE A 124 -8.31 1.17 -2.07
CA ILE A 124 -9.48 1.80 -1.42
C ILE A 124 -10.20 2.74 -2.39
N ALA A 125 -9.46 3.53 -3.18
CA ALA A 125 -10.02 4.41 -4.19
C ALA A 125 -10.73 3.65 -5.31
N ALA A 126 -10.10 2.58 -5.83
CA ALA A 126 -10.71 1.71 -6.83
C ALA A 126 -12.01 1.08 -6.29
N ALA A 127 -11.98 0.50 -5.10
CA ALA A 127 -13.15 -0.12 -4.49
C ALA A 127 -14.28 0.90 -4.24
N ALA A 128 -13.92 2.09 -3.73
CA ALA A 128 -14.88 3.16 -3.50
C ALA A 128 -15.53 3.64 -4.81
N TYR A 129 -14.72 3.86 -5.86
CA TYR A 129 -15.19 4.29 -7.18
C TYR A 129 -16.11 3.25 -7.84
N PHE A 130 -15.68 2.00 -7.92
CA PHE A 130 -16.49 0.95 -8.55
C PHE A 130 -17.78 0.64 -7.78
N SER A 131 -17.74 0.75 -6.44
CA SER A 131 -18.95 0.64 -5.63
C SER A 131 -19.94 1.80 -5.80
N LEU A 132 -19.50 2.94 -6.37
CA LEU A 132 -20.35 4.09 -6.67
C LEU A 132 -21.04 3.91 -8.02
N ILE A 133 -20.29 3.50 -9.05
CA ILE A 133 -20.83 3.37 -10.41
C ILE A 133 -21.65 2.08 -10.63
N LYS A 134 -21.48 1.06 -9.77
CA LYS A 134 -22.28 -0.17 -9.70
C LYS A 134 -22.47 -0.85 -11.07
N THR A 135 -23.65 -0.73 -11.67
CA THR A 135 -23.99 -1.39 -12.94
C THR A 135 -23.24 -0.81 -14.14
N LYS A 136 -22.64 0.39 -14.01
CA LYS A 136 -21.88 1.02 -15.09
C LYS A 136 -20.43 0.53 -15.19
N VAL A 137 -19.98 -0.41 -14.34
CA VAL A 137 -18.61 -0.95 -14.40
C VAL A 137 -18.31 -1.64 -15.74
N SER A 138 -19.30 -2.24 -16.39
CA SER A 138 -19.14 -2.86 -17.72
C SER A 138 -19.02 -1.86 -18.88
N THR A 139 -19.28 -0.57 -18.63
CA THR A 139 -19.20 0.46 -19.68
C THR A 139 -17.75 0.90 -19.89
N PHE A 140 -17.38 1.20 -21.14
CA PHE A 140 -16.02 1.62 -21.46
C PHE A 140 -15.68 2.99 -20.82
N THR A 141 -16.62 3.92 -20.81
CA THR A 141 -16.40 5.28 -20.29
C THR A 141 -16.27 5.32 -18.78
N TYR A 142 -17.20 4.73 -18.03
CA TYR A 142 -17.18 4.79 -16.56
C TYR A 142 -16.34 3.65 -15.95
N GLY A 143 -16.44 2.44 -16.48
CA GLY A 143 -15.66 1.30 -15.98
C GLY A 143 -14.20 1.40 -16.34
N PHE A 144 -13.89 1.25 -17.64
CA PHE A 144 -12.51 1.21 -18.13
C PHE A 144 -11.82 2.58 -18.03
N GLY A 145 -12.52 3.67 -18.33
CA GLY A 145 -12.00 5.03 -18.15
C GLY A 145 -11.68 5.34 -16.68
N GLY A 146 -12.55 4.96 -15.74
CA GLY A 146 -12.28 5.11 -14.31
C GLY A 146 -11.13 4.24 -13.81
N PHE A 147 -11.05 3.00 -14.29
CA PHE A 147 -9.92 2.10 -14.04
C PHE A 147 -8.59 2.73 -14.48
N LEU A 148 -8.52 3.21 -15.72
CA LEU A 148 -7.32 3.85 -16.27
C LEU A 148 -6.97 5.13 -15.50
N ALA A 149 -7.95 5.94 -15.13
CA ALA A 149 -7.70 7.16 -14.36
C ALA A 149 -7.07 6.87 -12.99
N ILE A 150 -7.55 5.84 -12.29
CA ILE A 150 -7.02 5.45 -10.98
C ILE A 150 -5.65 4.78 -11.11
N LEU A 151 -5.41 4.00 -12.16
CA LEU A 151 -4.17 3.25 -12.32
C LEU A 151 -3.03 4.09 -12.93
N SER A 152 -3.32 4.95 -13.90
CA SER A 152 -2.31 5.74 -14.62
C SER A 152 -1.52 6.69 -13.71
N LEU A 153 -2.18 7.31 -12.73
CA LEU A 153 -1.56 8.25 -11.81
C LEU A 153 -0.41 7.61 -10.99
N PRO A 154 -0.63 6.48 -10.25
CA PRO A 154 0.45 5.75 -9.59
C PRO A 154 1.50 5.22 -10.57
N VAL A 155 1.10 4.69 -11.72
CA VAL A 155 2.03 4.12 -12.71
C VAL A 155 3.02 5.17 -13.19
N LEU A 156 2.54 6.34 -13.61
CA LEU A 156 3.41 7.44 -14.07
C LEU A 156 4.40 7.85 -12.99
N LEU A 157 3.92 8.00 -11.76
CA LEU A 157 4.75 8.44 -10.65
C LEU A 157 5.82 7.40 -10.26
N LEU A 158 5.47 6.12 -10.26
CA LEU A 158 6.38 5.03 -9.88
C LEU A 158 7.39 4.69 -10.98
N LEU A 159 7.04 4.89 -12.26
CA LEU A 159 7.99 4.80 -13.36
C LEU A 159 9.09 5.86 -13.25
N LEU A 160 8.75 7.06 -12.76
CA LEU A 160 9.73 8.12 -12.48
C LEU A 160 10.61 7.81 -11.25
N GLN A 161 10.17 6.94 -10.34
CA GLN A 161 10.94 6.46 -9.17
C GLN A 161 11.74 5.16 -9.42
N PRO A 162 11.89 4.80 -10.70
CA PRO A 162 12.05 3.43 -11.18
C PRO A 162 11.64 2.30 -10.20
N ASP A 163 10.43 2.33 -9.63
CA ASP A 163 9.94 1.31 -8.67
C ASP A 163 8.94 0.35 -9.34
N THR A 164 9.48 -0.60 -10.12
CA THR A 164 8.69 -1.59 -10.87
C THR A 164 7.98 -2.59 -9.97
N GLY A 165 8.57 -2.92 -8.81
CA GLY A 165 7.96 -3.85 -7.85
C GLY A 165 6.66 -3.28 -7.28
N THR A 166 6.68 -2.04 -6.82
CA THR A 166 5.47 -1.40 -6.29
C THR A 166 4.44 -1.15 -7.40
N LEU A 167 4.89 -0.78 -8.60
CA LEU A 167 4.02 -0.61 -9.77
C LEU A 167 3.23 -1.89 -10.06
N GLY A 168 3.91 -3.04 -10.15
CA GLY A 168 3.28 -4.32 -10.41
C GLY A 168 2.24 -4.69 -9.36
N ILE A 169 2.53 -4.46 -8.07
CA ILE A 169 1.59 -4.73 -6.98
C ILE A 169 0.33 -3.87 -7.13
N ILE A 170 0.46 -2.57 -7.42
CA ILE A 170 -0.68 -1.67 -7.60
C ILE A 170 -1.51 -2.10 -8.83
N ALA A 171 -0.84 -2.37 -9.96
CA ALA A 171 -1.50 -2.76 -11.19
C ALA A 171 -2.33 -4.04 -11.01
N ILE A 172 -1.75 -5.08 -10.41
CA ILE A 172 -2.44 -6.34 -10.12
C ILE A 172 -3.60 -6.11 -9.15
N SER A 173 -3.38 -5.36 -8.06
CA SER A 173 -4.40 -5.15 -7.03
C SER A 173 -5.60 -4.35 -7.55
N VAL A 174 -5.37 -3.25 -8.27
CA VAL A 174 -6.44 -2.43 -8.85
C VAL A 174 -7.20 -3.20 -9.93
N THR A 175 -6.49 -3.99 -10.74
CA THR A 175 -7.12 -4.87 -11.74
C THR A 175 -7.97 -5.95 -11.07
N ALA A 176 -7.51 -6.54 -9.98
CA ALA A 176 -8.29 -7.52 -9.21
C ALA A 176 -9.58 -6.90 -8.65
N VAL A 177 -9.53 -5.66 -8.16
CA VAL A 177 -10.72 -4.92 -7.72
C VAL A 177 -11.66 -4.63 -8.89
N PHE A 178 -11.12 -4.22 -10.04
CA PHE A 178 -11.92 -3.96 -11.24
C PHE A 178 -12.62 -5.23 -11.75
N PHE A 179 -11.91 -6.37 -11.74
CA PHE A 179 -12.48 -7.68 -12.03
C PHE A 179 -13.61 -8.03 -11.07
N ALA A 180 -13.35 -7.93 -9.76
CA ALA A 180 -14.33 -8.22 -8.71
C ALA A 180 -15.57 -7.32 -8.77
N ALA A 181 -15.42 -6.10 -9.31
CA ALA A 181 -16.53 -5.18 -9.52
C ALA A 181 -17.45 -5.52 -10.70
N GLY A 182 -17.11 -6.55 -11.49
CA GLY A 182 -17.92 -6.99 -12.64
C GLY A 182 -17.48 -6.39 -13.98
N ALA A 183 -16.19 -6.09 -14.15
CA ALA A 183 -15.63 -5.70 -15.44
C ALA A 183 -15.87 -6.77 -16.51
N SER A 184 -16.09 -6.34 -17.75
CA SER A 184 -16.26 -7.28 -18.87
C SER A 184 -14.92 -7.89 -19.29
N TRP A 185 -14.93 -9.14 -19.75
CA TRP A 185 -13.74 -9.83 -20.28
C TRP A 185 -13.02 -9.06 -21.39
N LYS A 186 -13.75 -8.28 -22.19
CA LYS A 186 -13.18 -7.41 -23.22
C LYS A 186 -12.31 -6.30 -22.61
N GLN A 187 -12.75 -5.69 -21.52
CA GLN A 187 -12.00 -4.63 -20.83
C GLN A 187 -10.75 -5.20 -20.14
N ILE A 188 -10.85 -6.39 -19.54
CA ILE A 188 -9.70 -7.06 -18.92
C ILE A 188 -8.65 -7.44 -19.97
N GLY A 189 -9.10 -8.00 -21.10
CA GLY A 189 -8.21 -8.30 -22.23
C GLY A 189 -7.54 -7.04 -22.79
N ALA A 190 -8.26 -5.91 -22.86
CA ALA A 190 -7.69 -4.63 -23.27
C ALA A 190 -6.59 -4.13 -22.31
N THR A 191 -6.75 -4.30 -20.99
CA THR A 191 -5.71 -3.96 -20.02
C THR A 191 -4.42 -4.75 -20.25
N ILE A 192 -4.54 -6.06 -20.53
CA ILE A 192 -3.39 -6.94 -20.77
C ILE A 192 -2.68 -6.58 -22.07
N LEU A 193 -3.40 -6.08 -23.08
CA LEU A 193 -2.81 -5.65 -24.36
C LEU A 193 -2.10 -4.30 -24.28
N ILE A 194 -2.46 -3.45 -23.31
CA ILE A 194 -1.87 -2.12 -23.12
C ILE A 194 -0.64 -2.17 -22.19
N GLY A 195 -0.59 -3.15 -21.29
CA GLY A 195 0.55 -3.39 -20.39
C GLY A 195 1.67 -4.18 -21.05
#